data_AF-A0A835Z7M1-F1
#
_entry.id   AF-A0A835Z7M1-F1
#
_cell.length_a   1.000
_cell.length_b   1.000
_cell.length_c   1.000
_cell.angle_alpha   90.00
_cell.angle_beta   90.00
_cell.angle_gamma   90.00
#
_symmetry.space_group_name_H-M   'P 1'
#
loop_
_entity.id
_entity.type
_entity.pdbx_description
1 polymer ?
#
loop_
_entity_poly.entity_id
_entity_poly.type
_entity_poly.pdbx_seq_one_letter_code
_entity_poly.pdbx_strand_id
1 'polypeptide(L)'
;MGQVLAGQAGEHVLPAEHILLRSAAAALVPHKPLVWDAIYARGGSLEGIVSFTCDSDGANVWERIAEASRHPWHSRQPLHRTFAGAEGATLVVRLHNVGNLCSVLNHGRVFEPAPAPGTKVVLVGDFNDNIGTFSTHIPDRTVNWGNLTAQVEERFVGMEGVSALLDDTRLLLWAIQQQQIAPPAPHPKLLSLPLGLPNAGSAGALWHTYHRFLAHGDGCEQLPPRSVLLTINNSGWQHRAMVNAVVNATFGGTLVNSYGSGRPYWDILLESKFVLSPSGMGYDCYRQWEALAHGAIPVVESSPGLDRTYAGLPVLIVADWTDVTPELLESVWHEYTVERAAEWDFNRLTEGYWLDLLADAAAAGSIDSVTERHPLYSDVRRSATARRLL
;
A
#
# COMPACT_ATOMS: atom_id res chain seq x y z
N MET A 1 38.54 -30.38 -22.72
CA MET A 1 39.25 -29.19 -23.23
C MET A 1 38.19 -28.32 -23.89
N GLY A 2 37.67 -27.23 -23.34
CA GLY A 2 38.24 -26.29 -22.37
C GLY A 2 38.36 -24.94 -23.08
N GLN A 3 37.46 -24.00 -22.76
CA GLN A 3 37.51 -22.52 -22.92
C GLN A 3 36.06 -22.03 -22.67
N VAL A 4 35.63 -21.73 -21.45
CA VAL A 4 35.96 -20.54 -20.63
C VAL A 4 36.04 -19.27 -21.47
N LEU A 5 34.88 -18.68 -21.72
CA LEU A 5 34.75 -17.23 -21.90
C LEU A 5 34.11 -16.68 -20.63
N ALA A 6 34.90 -16.68 -19.56
CA ALA A 6 34.71 -15.76 -18.45
C ALA A 6 35.16 -14.38 -18.94
N GLY A 7 34.24 -13.63 -19.53
CA GLY A 7 34.40 -12.19 -19.70
C GLY A 7 34.08 -11.53 -18.37
N GLN A 8 35.11 -10.98 -17.72
CA GLN A 8 35.00 -10.24 -16.47
C GLN A 8 34.09 -9.02 -16.68
N ALA A 9 32.83 -9.11 -16.29
CA ALA A 9 32.12 -7.94 -15.78
C ALA A 9 32.75 -7.67 -14.41
N GLY A 10 33.55 -6.61 -14.31
CA GLY A 10 33.99 -6.14 -13.00
C GLY A 10 32.75 -5.85 -12.17
N GLU A 11 32.64 -6.42 -10.97
CA GLU A 11 31.68 -5.98 -9.98
C GLU A 11 32.08 -4.57 -9.54
N HIS A 12 31.69 -3.55 -10.31
CA HIS A 12 31.72 -2.18 -9.85
C HIS A 12 30.67 -2.06 -8.74
N VAL A 13 31.14 -2.01 -7.49
CA VAL A 13 30.28 -1.80 -6.33
C VAL A 13 29.74 -0.37 -6.43
N LEU A 14 28.43 -0.25 -6.69
CA LEU A 14 27.75 1.05 -6.70
C LEU A 14 27.94 1.75 -5.34
N PRO A 15 28.05 3.10 -5.31
CA PRO A 15 28.11 3.85 -4.05
C PRO A 15 26.97 3.44 -3.12
N ALA A 16 27.29 3.21 -1.83
CA ALA A 16 26.33 2.75 -0.82
C ALA A 16 25.06 3.64 -0.76
N GLU A 17 25.19 4.93 -1.09
CA GLU A 17 24.10 5.90 -1.10
C GLU A 17 22.98 5.63 -2.13
N HIS A 18 23.22 4.80 -3.15
CA HIS A 18 22.22 4.43 -4.15
C HIS A 18 21.70 2.99 -4.00
N ILE A 19 22.05 2.29 -2.91
CA ILE A 19 21.65 0.89 -2.71
C ILE A 19 20.13 0.70 -2.76
N LEU A 20 19.36 1.60 -2.14
CA LEU A 20 17.90 1.55 -2.14
C LEU A 20 17.31 1.80 -3.53
N LEU A 21 17.90 2.71 -4.32
CA LEU A 21 17.47 2.96 -5.70
C LEU A 21 17.72 1.73 -6.58
N ARG A 22 18.86 1.05 -6.38
CA ARG A 22 19.16 -0.19 -7.08
C ARG A 22 18.15 -1.28 -6.75
N SER A 23 17.82 -1.46 -5.47
CA SER A 23 16.81 -2.43 -5.04
C SER A 23 15.43 -2.10 -5.59
N ALA A 24 15.03 -0.82 -5.59
CA ALA A 24 13.79 -0.36 -6.22
C ALA A 24 13.77 -0.65 -7.72
N ALA A 25 14.86 -0.34 -8.44
CA ALA A 25 14.99 -0.62 -9.87
C ALA A 25 14.94 -2.12 -10.17
N ALA A 26 15.61 -2.95 -9.38
CA ALA A 26 15.62 -4.41 -9.53
C ALA A 26 14.20 -5.00 -9.40
N ALA A 27 13.36 -4.44 -8.53
CA ALA A 27 11.97 -4.85 -8.38
C ALA A 27 11.06 -4.25 -9.47
N LEU A 28 11.19 -2.97 -9.79
CA LEU A 28 10.24 -2.26 -10.64
C LEU A 28 10.54 -2.34 -12.15
N VAL A 29 11.74 -2.77 -12.55
CA VAL A 29 12.09 -2.93 -13.98
C VAL A 29 11.50 -4.20 -14.61
N PRO A 30 11.57 -5.38 -13.98
CA PRO A 30 10.96 -6.59 -14.55
C PRO A 30 9.45 -6.66 -14.33
N HIS A 31 8.88 -5.79 -13.49
CA HIS A 31 7.50 -5.90 -13.02
C HIS A 31 6.70 -4.63 -13.27
N LYS A 32 5.37 -4.75 -13.25
CA LYS A 32 4.48 -3.60 -13.37
C LYS A 32 4.46 -2.84 -12.04
N PRO A 33 4.81 -1.53 -12.02
CA PRO A 33 4.74 -0.71 -10.82
C PRO A 33 3.31 -0.66 -10.27
N LEU A 34 3.19 -0.62 -8.94
CA LEU A 34 1.91 -0.37 -8.29
C LEU A 34 1.45 1.05 -8.61
N VAL A 35 0.35 1.17 -9.34
CA VAL A 35 -0.34 2.42 -9.61
C VAL A 35 -1.74 2.35 -9.00
N TRP A 36 -2.26 3.49 -8.56
CA TRP A 36 -3.60 3.59 -7.98
C TRP A 36 -4.68 2.86 -8.80
N ASP A 37 -4.69 3.12 -10.10
CA ASP A 37 -5.69 2.55 -11.01
C ASP A 37 -5.65 1.02 -11.09
N ALA A 38 -4.54 0.37 -10.71
CA ALA A 38 -4.35 -1.06 -10.87
C ALA A 38 -5.26 -1.86 -9.94
N ILE A 39 -5.09 -1.72 -8.62
CA ILE A 39 -5.83 -2.56 -7.67
C ILE A 39 -7.21 -1.97 -7.37
N TYR A 40 -7.35 -0.65 -7.47
CA TYR A 40 -8.57 0.05 -7.08
C TYR A 40 -9.41 0.37 -8.32
N ALA A 41 -9.08 1.41 -9.09
CA ALA A 41 -10.03 1.99 -10.04
C ALA A 41 -10.41 1.11 -11.26
N ARG A 42 -9.47 0.38 -11.87
CA ARG A 42 -9.72 -0.36 -13.13
C ARG A 42 -9.94 -1.85 -12.94
N GLY A 43 -9.88 -2.34 -11.70
CA GLY A 43 -9.99 -3.77 -11.44
C GLY A 43 -8.95 -4.54 -12.21
N GLY A 44 -7.67 -4.15 -12.04
CA GLY A 44 -6.52 -4.95 -12.43
C GLY A 44 -6.92 -6.38 -12.18
N SER A 45 -7.02 -7.14 -13.27
CA SER A 45 -7.65 -8.43 -13.26
C SER A 45 -6.88 -9.19 -12.19
N LEU A 46 -7.55 -9.50 -11.08
CA LEU A 46 -7.08 -10.50 -10.15
C LEU A 46 -7.20 -11.81 -10.96
N GLU A 47 -6.33 -12.00 -11.96
CA GLU A 47 -6.42 -13.09 -12.93
C GLU A 47 -6.28 -14.38 -12.14
N GLY A 48 -7.34 -15.18 -12.15
CA GLY A 48 -7.47 -16.37 -11.30
C GLY A 48 -8.44 -16.22 -10.11
N ILE A 49 -8.97 -15.04 -9.87
CA ILE A 49 -9.93 -14.75 -8.81
C ILE A 49 -11.24 -14.25 -9.43
N VAL A 50 -12.36 -14.88 -9.10
CA VAL A 50 -13.69 -14.44 -9.55
C VAL A 50 -14.10 -13.22 -8.73
N SER A 51 -14.07 -12.04 -9.35
CA SER A 51 -14.56 -10.79 -8.76
C SER A 51 -16.01 -10.53 -9.15
N PHE A 52 -16.85 -10.17 -8.18
CA PHE A 52 -18.20 -9.67 -8.43
C PHE A 52 -18.28 -8.18 -8.13
N THR A 53 -18.90 -7.45 -9.06
CA THR A 53 -19.22 -6.01 -8.94
C THR A 53 -20.68 -5.88 -8.56
N CYS A 54 -20.95 -5.16 -7.46
CA CYS A 54 -22.31 -4.82 -7.08
C CYS A 54 -22.67 -3.46 -7.70
N ASP A 55 -23.53 -3.46 -8.72
CA ASP A 55 -24.06 -2.20 -9.25
C ASP A 55 -25.06 -1.56 -8.27
N SER A 56 -25.33 -0.27 -8.46
CA SER A 56 -26.23 0.57 -7.64
C SER A 56 -27.69 0.10 -7.57
N ASP A 57 -28.09 -0.92 -8.33
CA ASP A 57 -29.49 -1.21 -8.64
C ASP A 57 -30.21 -2.12 -7.61
N GLY A 58 -29.67 -2.25 -6.40
CA GLY A 58 -30.38 -2.93 -5.30
C GLY A 58 -30.65 -4.43 -5.51
N ALA A 59 -30.18 -5.03 -6.61
CA ALA A 59 -30.18 -6.47 -6.80
C ALA A 59 -29.24 -7.10 -5.77
N ASN A 60 -29.74 -8.10 -5.03
CA ASN A 60 -28.99 -8.74 -3.96
C ASN A 60 -27.70 -9.36 -4.54
N VAL A 61 -26.53 -8.98 -4.01
CA VAL A 61 -25.24 -9.55 -4.43
C VAL A 61 -25.27 -11.08 -4.42
N TRP A 62 -26.02 -11.66 -3.49
CA TRP A 62 -26.18 -13.11 -3.34
C TRP A 62 -27.07 -13.73 -4.40
N GLU A 63 -28.07 -13.01 -4.94
CA GLU A 63 -28.84 -13.48 -6.09
C GLU A 63 -27.96 -13.55 -7.34
N ARG A 64 -27.12 -12.53 -7.56
CA ARG A 64 -26.14 -12.55 -8.67
C ARG A 64 -25.07 -13.64 -8.50
N ILE A 65 -24.58 -13.86 -7.28
CA ILE A 65 -23.66 -14.97 -6.96
C ILE A 65 -24.37 -16.33 -7.15
N ALA A 66 -25.62 -16.45 -6.73
CA ALA A 66 -26.43 -17.66 -6.90
C ALA A 66 -26.81 -17.93 -8.36
N GLU A 67 -26.95 -16.91 -9.19
CA GLU A 67 -27.22 -17.01 -10.62
C GLU A 67 -25.94 -17.34 -11.42
N ALA A 68 -24.83 -16.66 -11.11
CA ALA A 68 -23.52 -16.94 -11.69
C ALA A 68 -23.03 -18.37 -11.39
N SER A 69 -23.42 -18.93 -10.24
CA SER A 69 -23.11 -20.32 -9.88
C SER A 69 -23.99 -21.38 -10.56
N ARG A 70 -25.06 -20.97 -11.25
CA ARG A 70 -25.97 -21.87 -11.98
C ARG A 70 -25.66 -22.02 -13.47
N HIS A 71 -24.78 -21.20 -14.05
CA HIS A 71 -24.48 -21.22 -15.49
C HIS A 71 -23.03 -21.64 -15.78
N PRO A 72 -22.80 -22.77 -16.49
CA PRO A 72 -21.49 -23.09 -17.06
C PRO A 72 -21.27 -22.23 -18.31
N TRP A 73 -20.57 -21.10 -18.17
CA TRP A 73 -20.31 -20.19 -19.29
C TRP A 73 -19.20 -20.71 -20.22
N HIS A 74 -19.54 -20.84 -21.49
CA HIS A 74 -18.59 -21.01 -22.60
C HIS A 74 -18.16 -19.63 -23.15
N SER A 75 -16.87 -19.28 -23.11
CA SER A 75 -16.14 -18.66 -24.26
C SER A 75 -14.70 -18.21 -23.96
N ARG A 76 -13.78 -18.72 -24.82
CA ARG A 76 -12.61 -18.10 -25.48
C ARG A 76 -11.75 -17.00 -24.81
N GLN A 77 -11.46 -17.05 -23.51
CA GLN A 77 -10.20 -16.52 -22.97
C GLN A 77 -9.56 -17.53 -22.01
N PRO A 78 -8.23 -17.77 -22.09
CA PRO A 78 -7.57 -18.70 -21.18
C PRO A 78 -7.46 -18.05 -19.79
N LEU A 79 -7.88 -18.79 -18.74
CA LEU A 79 -7.69 -18.53 -17.29
C LEU A 79 -8.82 -17.89 -16.45
N HIS A 80 -10.09 -18.01 -16.87
CA HIS A 80 -11.23 -17.90 -15.94
C HIS A 80 -11.68 -19.29 -15.47
N ARG A 81 -10.88 -19.97 -14.63
CA ARG A 81 -11.34 -21.19 -13.95
C ARG A 81 -12.15 -20.82 -12.71
N THR A 82 -13.46 -20.76 -12.93
CA THR A 82 -14.51 -21.33 -12.08
C THR A 82 -14.13 -21.67 -10.62
N PHE A 83 -14.60 -20.85 -9.67
CA PHE A 83 -14.94 -21.31 -8.31
C PHE A 83 -16.35 -20.82 -7.96
N ALA A 84 -17.30 -21.30 -8.74
CA ALA A 84 -18.72 -21.18 -8.45
C ALA A 84 -19.14 -22.35 -7.54
N GLY A 85 -19.49 -22.07 -6.29
CA GLY A 85 -20.44 -22.89 -5.52
C GLY A 85 -20.01 -24.30 -5.11
N ALA A 86 -18.73 -24.66 -5.17
CA ALA A 86 -18.24 -25.88 -4.52
C ALA A 86 -18.08 -25.64 -3.01
N GLU A 87 -18.48 -26.60 -2.19
CA GLU A 87 -18.23 -26.62 -0.75
C GLU A 87 -16.72 -26.39 -0.50
N GLY A 88 -16.37 -25.35 0.26
CA GLY A 88 -14.96 -25.03 0.56
C GLY A 88 -14.23 -24.05 -0.37
N ALA A 89 -14.92 -23.36 -1.31
CA ALA A 89 -14.29 -22.34 -2.17
C ALA A 89 -14.03 -20.99 -1.46
N THR A 90 -13.06 -20.20 -1.94
CA THR A 90 -12.89 -18.79 -1.53
C THR A 90 -13.45 -17.85 -2.61
N LEU A 91 -14.37 -16.97 -2.21
CA LEU A 91 -14.98 -15.94 -3.03
C LEU A 91 -14.28 -14.60 -2.81
N VAL A 92 -14.05 -13.82 -3.85
CA VAL A 92 -13.54 -12.45 -3.71
C VAL A 92 -14.59 -11.47 -4.22
N VAL A 93 -15.04 -10.58 -3.34
CA VAL A 93 -16.11 -9.63 -3.62
C VAL A 93 -15.55 -8.22 -3.61
N ARG A 94 -15.80 -7.49 -4.69
CA ARG A 94 -15.39 -6.10 -4.81
C ARG A 94 -16.51 -5.18 -4.35
N LEU A 95 -16.17 -4.22 -3.49
CA LEU A 95 -17.10 -3.22 -2.97
C LEU A 95 -16.74 -1.87 -3.58
N HIS A 96 -17.60 -1.34 -4.44
CA HIS A 96 -17.38 -0.05 -5.12
C HIS A 96 -17.94 1.15 -4.35
N ASN A 97 -18.87 0.89 -3.43
CA ASN A 97 -19.50 1.93 -2.66
C ASN A 97 -20.12 1.38 -1.37
N VAL A 98 -20.62 2.29 -0.55
CA VAL A 98 -21.26 2.01 0.74
C VAL A 98 -22.50 1.12 0.57
N GLY A 99 -23.25 1.29 -0.52
CA GLY A 99 -24.43 0.46 -0.82
C GLY A 99 -24.08 -1.02 -1.03
N ASN A 100 -22.93 -1.32 -1.64
CA ASN A 100 -22.47 -2.70 -1.81
C ASN A 100 -22.14 -3.37 -0.47
N LEU A 101 -21.56 -2.61 0.45
CA LEU A 101 -21.31 -3.09 1.79
C LEU A 101 -22.63 -3.36 2.53
N CYS A 102 -23.69 -2.55 2.31
CA CYS A 102 -25.01 -2.80 2.91
C CYS A 102 -25.61 -4.13 2.46
N SER A 103 -25.35 -4.57 1.23
CA SER A 103 -25.78 -5.89 0.75
C SER A 103 -25.01 -7.05 1.40
N VAL A 104 -23.76 -6.82 1.81
CA VAL A 104 -22.98 -7.78 2.62
C VAL A 104 -23.49 -7.81 4.06
N LEU A 105 -23.91 -6.66 4.58
CA LEU A 105 -24.44 -6.43 5.93
C LEU A 105 -25.97 -6.25 5.90
N ASN A 106 -26.68 -7.24 5.36
CA ASN A 106 -28.12 -7.19 5.13
C ASN A 106 -28.91 -7.07 6.45
N HIS A 107 -29.34 -5.86 6.80
CA HIS A 107 -30.08 -5.55 8.05
C HIS A 107 -29.41 -6.11 9.32
N GLY A 108 -28.08 -6.07 9.36
CA GLY A 108 -27.28 -6.56 10.49
C GLY A 108 -27.02 -8.05 10.54
N ARG A 109 -27.41 -8.78 9.48
CA ARG A 109 -26.97 -10.14 9.27
C ARG A 109 -25.81 -10.15 8.30
N VAL A 110 -24.69 -10.70 8.76
CA VAL A 110 -23.48 -10.87 7.96
C VAL A 110 -23.73 -11.94 6.91
N PHE A 111 -23.49 -11.62 5.64
CA PHE A 111 -23.68 -12.52 4.50
C PHE A 111 -25.04 -13.24 4.52
N GLU A 112 -26.15 -12.50 4.39
CA GLU A 112 -27.49 -13.09 4.33
C GLU A 112 -28.18 -12.82 2.97
N PRO A 113 -28.57 -13.87 2.22
CA PRO A 113 -28.45 -15.29 2.57
C PRO A 113 -27.00 -15.79 2.61
N ALA A 114 -26.75 -16.77 3.47
CA ALA A 114 -25.43 -17.36 3.68
C ALA A 114 -24.81 -17.89 2.36
N PRO A 115 -23.48 -17.69 2.17
CA PRO A 115 -22.73 -18.41 1.15
C PRO A 115 -22.86 -19.93 1.36
N ALA A 116 -22.54 -20.71 0.32
CA ALA A 116 -22.51 -22.17 0.45
C ALA A 116 -21.61 -22.61 1.63
N PRO A 117 -21.93 -23.71 2.33
CA PRO A 117 -21.13 -24.19 3.45
C PRO A 117 -19.63 -24.28 3.12
N GLY A 118 -18.79 -23.90 4.08
CA GLY A 118 -17.34 -23.88 3.92
C GLY A 118 -16.79 -22.73 3.06
N THR A 119 -17.63 -21.92 2.42
CA THR A 119 -17.16 -20.80 1.59
C THR A 119 -16.49 -19.73 2.44
N LYS A 120 -15.31 -19.28 2.01
CA LYS A 120 -14.61 -18.12 2.57
C LYS A 120 -14.80 -16.90 1.67
N VAL A 121 -14.73 -15.70 2.24
CA VAL A 121 -14.94 -14.45 1.50
C VAL A 121 -13.78 -13.49 1.74
N VAL A 122 -13.16 -13.01 0.67
CA VAL A 122 -12.27 -11.84 0.68
C VAL A 122 -13.05 -10.64 0.17
N LEU A 123 -13.05 -9.55 0.91
CA LEU A 123 -13.62 -8.27 0.50
C LEU A 123 -12.51 -7.36 0.00
N VAL A 124 -12.69 -6.72 -1.16
CA VAL A 124 -11.78 -5.69 -1.68
C VAL A 124 -12.56 -4.40 -1.85
N GLY A 125 -12.29 -3.41 -1.01
CA GLY A 125 -12.95 -2.10 -1.06
C GLY A 125 -12.25 -1.12 -1.99
N ASP A 126 -13.00 -0.58 -2.95
CA ASP A 126 -12.59 0.49 -3.85
C ASP A 126 -13.60 1.64 -3.77
N PHE A 127 -13.31 2.65 -2.93
CA PHE A 127 -14.18 3.82 -2.76
C PHE A 127 -13.64 5.03 -3.53
N ASN A 128 -12.41 5.47 -3.23
CA ASN A 128 -11.58 6.35 -4.07
C ASN A 128 -10.16 6.51 -3.47
N ASP A 129 -9.29 7.28 -4.15
CA ASP A 129 -7.87 7.49 -3.83
C ASP A 129 -7.58 8.15 -2.48
N ASN A 130 -8.60 8.66 -1.82
CA ASN A 130 -8.44 9.52 -0.67
C ASN A 130 -9.27 9.07 0.55
N ILE A 131 -10.27 8.21 0.33
CA ILE A 131 -11.16 7.68 1.36
C ILE A 131 -11.38 6.18 1.17
N GLY A 132 -11.16 5.39 2.23
CA GLY A 132 -11.51 3.97 2.28
C GLY A 132 -12.70 3.71 3.21
N THR A 133 -13.17 2.46 3.30
CA THR A 133 -14.36 2.06 4.09
C THR A 133 -14.36 2.53 5.55
N PHE A 134 -13.17 2.62 6.16
CA PHE A 134 -12.99 3.01 7.56
C PHE A 134 -12.28 4.35 7.70
N SER A 135 -12.47 5.23 6.72
CA SER A 135 -11.93 6.57 6.76
C SER A 135 -12.83 7.53 7.56
N THR A 136 -12.20 8.43 8.32
CA THR A 136 -12.86 9.53 9.01
C THR A 136 -11.98 10.76 9.03
N HIS A 137 -12.62 11.89 9.27
CA HIS A 137 -11.91 13.11 9.54
C HIS A 137 -11.11 13.00 10.83
N ILE A 138 -9.80 13.12 10.71
CA ILE A 138 -8.87 13.28 11.82
C ILE A 138 -8.46 14.74 11.82
N PRO A 139 -8.86 15.51 12.85
CA PRO A 139 -8.48 16.90 12.98
C PRO A 139 -6.99 17.07 12.77
N ASP A 140 -6.64 18.10 11.99
CA ASP A 140 -5.27 18.45 11.69
C ASP A 140 -4.46 17.36 10.98
N ARG A 141 -5.10 16.40 10.29
CA ARG A 141 -4.41 15.38 9.49
C ARG A 141 -5.10 15.03 8.18
N THR A 142 -6.43 14.90 8.18
CA THR A 142 -7.18 14.47 6.98
C THR A 142 -8.25 15.48 6.61
N VAL A 143 -8.81 15.35 5.42
CA VAL A 143 -9.90 16.23 4.97
C VAL A 143 -11.22 15.75 5.52
N ASN A 144 -12.06 16.67 5.97
CA ASN A 144 -13.43 16.34 6.30
C ASN A 144 -14.27 16.14 5.05
N TRP A 145 -14.36 14.90 4.59
CA TRP A 145 -15.27 14.46 3.52
C TRP A 145 -16.56 13.84 4.05
N GLY A 146 -16.89 14.16 5.31
CA GLY A 146 -17.89 13.46 6.08
C GLY A 146 -17.28 12.32 6.88
N ASN A 147 -18.06 11.88 7.87
CA ASN A 147 -17.70 10.73 8.70
C ASN A 147 -18.26 9.48 8.01
N LEU A 148 -17.41 8.73 7.28
CA LEU A 148 -17.87 7.47 6.69
C LEU A 148 -18.25 6.48 7.78
N THR A 149 -17.67 6.57 8.99
CA THR A 149 -18.21 5.84 10.15
C THR A 149 -19.60 6.31 10.55
N ALA A 150 -19.95 7.59 10.44
CA ALA A 150 -21.34 8.02 10.63
C ALA A 150 -22.25 7.52 9.50
N GLN A 151 -21.77 7.47 8.26
CA GLN A 151 -22.50 6.82 7.17
C GLN A 151 -22.61 5.30 7.40
N VAL A 152 -21.61 4.70 8.07
CA VAL A 152 -21.64 3.30 8.50
C VAL A 152 -22.61 3.11 9.67
N GLU A 153 -22.71 4.07 10.58
CA GLU A 153 -23.65 4.04 11.70
C GLU A 153 -25.10 4.28 11.26
N GLU A 154 -25.31 5.15 10.27
CA GLU A 154 -26.63 5.53 9.79
C GLU A 154 -27.19 4.52 8.76
N ARG A 155 -26.33 3.88 7.96
CA ARG A 155 -26.74 2.93 6.89
C ARG A 155 -26.53 1.45 7.23
N PHE A 156 -25.89 1.13 8.35
CA PHE A 156 -25.64 -0.23 8.81
C PHE A 156 -26.11 -0.36 10.26
N VAL A 157 -26.05 -1.56 10.83
CA VAL A 157 -26.32 -1.82 12.27
C VAL A 157 -25.23 -1.22 13.21
N GLY A 158 -24.62 -0.10 12.84
CA GLY A 158 -23.51 0.48 13.60
C GLY A 158 -22.19 -0.29 13.48
N MET A 159 -21.19 0.18 14.23
CA MET A 159 -19.89 -0.48 14.36
C MET A 159 -19.98 -1.92 14.91
N GLU A 160 -21.11 -2.30 15.51
CA GLU A 160 -21.39 -3.67 15.93
C GLU A 160 -21.48 -4.64 14.76
N GLY A 161 -22.14 -4.26 13.65
CA GLY A 161 -22.19 -5.12 12.46
C GLY A 161 -20.87 -5.25 11.73
N VAL A 162 -20.07 -4.17 11.73
CA VAL A 162 -18.69 -4.22 11.24
C VAL A 162 -17.85 -5.17 12.07
N SER A 163 -17.93 -5.07 13.39
CA SER A 163 -17.22 -5.97 14.30
C SER A 163 -17.67 -7.41 14.10
N ALA A 164 -18.99 -7.64 14.00
CA ALA A 164 -19.55 -8.96 13.71
C ALA A 164 -19.06 -9.54 12.37
N LEU A 165 -18.92 -8.70 11.33
CA LEU A 165 -18.36 -9.12 10.04
C LEU A 165 -16.87 -9.46 10.13
N LEU A 166 -16.09 -8.67 10.87
CA LEU A 166 -14.67 -8.95 11.12
C LEU A 166 -14.48 -10.25 11.94
N ASP A 167 -15.37 -10.51 12.89
CA ASP A 167 -15.38 -11.73 13.70
C ASP A 167 -15.93 -12.95 12.94
N ASP A 168 -16.73 -12.73 11.89
CA ASP A 168 -17.37 -13.80 11.14
C ASP A 168 -16.34 -14.75 10.50
N THR A 169 -16.47 -16.04 10.78
CA THR A 169 -15.54 -17.07 10.27
C THR A 169 -15.56 -17.24 8.76
N ARG A 170 -16.62 -16.78 8.08
CA ARG A 170 -16.73 -16.78 6.61
C ARG A 170 -15.92 -15.65 6.00
N LEU A 171 -15.76 -14.51 6.69
CA LEU A 171 -14.84 -13.47 6.24
C LEU A 171 -13.40 -13.96 6.47
N LEU A 172 -12.65 -14.05 5.38
CA LEU A 172 -11.24 -14.38 5.40
C LEU A 172 -10.39 -13.11 5.54
N LEU A 173 -10.56 -12.16 4.63
CA LEU A 173 -9.76 -10.93 4.57
C LEU A 173 -10.63 -9.79 4.04
N TRP A 174 -10.36 -8.58 4.49
CA TRP A 174 -10.90 -7.35 3.96
C TRP A 174 -9.75 -6.41 3.63
N ALA A 175 -9.45 -6.30 2.34
CA ALA A 175 -8.45 -5.39 1.80
C ALA A 175 -9.11 -4.05 1.42
N ILE A 176 -8.55 -2.94 1.88
CA ILE A 176 -9.10 -1.59 1.71
C ILE A 176 -8.00 -0.60 1.37
N GLN A 177 -8.35 0.55 0.79
CA GLN A 177 -7.38 1.58 0.40
C GLN A 177 -6.62 2.16 1.60
N GLN A 178 -7.34 2.52 2.65
CA GLN A 178 -6.76 3.02 3.88
C GLN A 178 -7.80 3.02 4.98
N GLN A 179 -7.34 2.98 6.22
CA GLN A 179 -8.16 3.06 7.43
C GLN A 179 -7.67 4.26 8.22
N GLN A 180 -8.59 5.15 8.56
CA GLN A 180 -8.29 6.33 9.38
C GLN A 180 -8.88 6.15 10.78
N ILE A 181 -9.95 5.35 10.91
CA ILE A 181 -10.44 4.86 12.19
C ILE A 181 -9.80 3.51 12.46
N ALA A 182 -9.16 3.39 13.62
CA ALA A 182 -9.04 2.10 14.25
C ALA A 182 -10.47 1.67 14.65
N PRO A 183 -11.06 0.59 14.10
CA PRO A 183 -12.01 -0.17 14.92
C PRO A 183 -11.36 -0.40 16.30
N PRO A 184 -12.10 -0.69 17.39
CA PRO A 184 -11.57 -0.56 18.76
C PRO A 184 -10.24 -1.29 19.04
N ALA A 185 -9.75 -2.16 18.15
CA ALA A 185 -8.34 -2.45 17.92
C ALA A 185 -8.02 -2.71 16.43
N PRO A 186 -6.75 -2.65 15.98
CA PRO A 186 -6.32 -3.22 14.70
C PRO A 186 -6.79 -4.67 14.56
N HIS A 187 -7.30 -5.07 13.39
CA HIS A 187 -7.86 -6.41 13.17
C HIS A 187 -7.02 -7.20 12.16
N PRO A 188 -6.68 -8.48 12.41
CA PRO A 188 -5.79 -9.24 11.52
C PRO A 188 -6.37 -9.42 10.11
N LYS A 189 -7.71 -9.56 9.99
CA LYS A 189 -8.42 -9.65 8.70
C LYS A 189 -8.57 -8.32 7.97
N LEU A 190 -8.06 -7.20 8.49
CA LEU A 190 -8.18 -5.89 7.85
C LEU A 190 -6.82 -5.42 7.36
N LEU A 191 -6.67 -5.25 6.05
CA LEU A 191 -5.42 -4.89 5.38
C LEU A 191 -5.60 -3.58 4.61
N SER A 192 -4.76 -2.58 4.90
CA SER A 192 -4.65 -1.42 4.02
C SER A 192 -3.72 -1.79 2.88
N LEU A 193 -4.24 -1.76 1.67
CA LEU A 193 -3.45 -1.83 0.46
C LEU A 193 -2.84 -0.45 0.20
N PRO A 194 -1.69 -0.34 -0.47
CA PRO A 194 -1.06 0.95 -0.69
C PRO A 194 -1.65 1.69 -1.89
N LEU A 195 -1.64 3.02 -1.84
CA LEU A 195 -2.06 3.90 -2.93
C LEU A 195 -1.19 3.71 -4.19
N GLY A 196 0.11 3.46 -3.98
CA GLY A 196 1.10 3.33 -5.04
C GLY A 196 1.41 4.65 -5.71
N LEU A 197 1.76 4.60 -7.00
CA LEU A 197 2.01 5.76 -7.84
C LEU A 197 0.71 6.36 -8.38
N PRO A 198 0.65 7.68 -8.62
CA PRO A 198 -0.61 8.36 -8.96
C PRO A 198 -1.19 7.98 -10.31
N ASN A 199 -0.35 7.60 -11.26
CA ASN A 199 -0.80 7.22 -12.60
C ASN A 199 0.31 6.50 -13.38
N ALA A 200 -0.09 5.91 -14.50
CA ALA A 200 0.83 5.29 -15.46
C ALA A 200 1.88 6.27 -16.02
N GLY A 201 1.59 7.58 -16.07
CA GLY A 201 2.57 8.59 -16.48
C GLY A 201 3.75 8.70 -15.50
N SER A 202 3.47 8.60 -14.20
CA SER A 202 4.48 8.61 -13.14
C SER A 202 5.31 7.32 -13.16
N ALA A 203 4.66 6.17 -13.40
CA ALA A 203 5.34 4.91 -13.66
C ALA A 203 6.23 4.97 -14.92
N GLY A 204 5.76 5.64 -15.98
CA GLY A 204 6.53 5.89 -17.19
C GLY A 204 7.74 6.80 -16.94
N ALA A 205 7.61 7.86 -16.14
CA ALA A 205 8.74 8.72 -15.76
C ALA A 205 9.80 7.94 -14.97
N LEU A 206 9.38 7.10 -14.03
CA LEU A 206 10.24 6.16 -13.31
C LEU A 206 10.99 5.21 -14.25
N TRP A 207 10.30 4.66 -15.24
CA TRP A 207 10.91 3.80 -16.26
C TRP A 207 12.05 4.50 -17.01
N HIS A 208 11.87 5.78 -17.35
CA HIS A 208 12.94 6.57 -17.98
C HIS A 208 14.11 6.81 -17.03
N THR A 209 13.86 7.02 -15.74
CA THR A 209 14.90 7.12 -14.70
C THR A 209 15.67 5.81 -14.59
N TYR A 210 14.99 4.66 -14.54
CA TYR A 210 15.64 3.36 -14.43
C TYR A 210 16.36 2.92 -15.69
N HIS A 211 15.84 3.22 -16.89
CA HIS A 211 16.58 2.93 -18.10
C HIS A 211 17.85 3.75 -18.21
N ARG A 212 17.82 5.03 -17.84
CA ARG A 212 19.05 5.83 -17.73
C ARG A 212 20.02 5.21 -16.72
N PHE A 213 19.50 4.75 -15.57
CA PHE A 213 20.30 4.10 -14.53
C PHE A 213 20.93 2.77 -15.00
N LEU A 214 20.18 1.89 -15.65
CA LEU A 214 20.61 0.53 -16.00
C LEU A 214 21.31 0.43 -17.37
N ALA A 215 20.98 1.28 -18.35
CA ALA A 215 21.56 1.21 -19.70
C ALA A 215 23.04 1.63 -19.76
N HIS A 216 23.54 2.30 -18.73
CA HIS A 216 24.92 2.77 -18.68
C HIS A 216 25.91 1.81 -18.04
N GLY A 217 25.53 0.55 -17.78
CA GLY A 217 26.42 -0.51 -17.31
C GLY A 217 26.84 -0.38 -15.84
N ASP A 218 27.15 0.85 -15.41
CA ASP A 218 27.64 1.25 -14.08
C ASP A 218 27.23 2.71 -13.75
N GLY A 219 26.06 3.17 -14.22
CA GLY A 219 25.64 4.58 -14.30
C GLY A 219 25.44 5.38 -12.99
N CYS A 220 25.98 4.95 -11.85
CA CYS A 220 25.99 5.75 -10.63
C CYS A 220 26.84 7.02 -10.76
N GLU A 221 27.89 7.04 -11.58
CA GLU A 221 28.74 8.25 -11.75
C GLU A 221 28.00 9.43 -12.40
N GLN A 222 26.83 9.21 -13.01
CA GLN A 222 26.00 10.27 -13.59
C GLN A 222 24.79 10.63 -12.72
N LEU A 223 24.48 9.82 -11.69
CA LEU A 223 23.45 10.19 -10.74
C LEU A 223 24.00 11.23 -9.76
N PRO A 224 23.20 12.24 -9.40
CA PRO A 224 23.62 13.16 -8.38
C PRO A 224 23.78 12.40 -7.06
N PRO A 225 24.83 12.68 -6.26
CA PRO A 225 24.95 12.12 -4.93
C PRO A 225 23.72 12.53 -4.09
N ARG A 226 23.31 11.66 -3.16
CA ARG A 226 22.24 11.97 -2.18
C ARG A 226 22.71 12.98 -1.14
N SER A 227 22.90 14.20 -1.58
CA SER A 227 23.48 15.32 -0.83
C SER A 227 22.45 16.05 0.04
N VAL A 228 21.16 15.88 -0.21
CA VAL A 228 20.09 16.50 0.58
C VAL A 228 19.64 15.52 1.66
N LEU A 229 19.86 15.87 2.93
CA LEU A 229 19.45 15.00 4.05
C LEU A 229 17.93 14.83 4.11
N LEU A 230 17.18 15.93 4.12
CA LEU A 230 15.71 15.91 4.14
C LEU A 230 15.14 16.91 3.15
N THR A 231 14.26 16.44 2.29
CA THR A 231 13.48 17.30 1.40
C THR A 231 12.07 17.49 1.92
N ILE A 232 11.60 18.73 1.86
CA ILE A 232 10.18 19.07 1.91
C ILE A 232 9.72 19.36 0.48
N ASN A 233 8.78 18.57 -0.03
CA ASN A 233 8.11 18.81 -1.31
C ASN A 233 6.62 18.47 -1.18
N ASN A 234 5.88 19.39 -0.59
CA ASN A 234 4.42 19.26 -0.47
C ASN A 234 3.78 20.64 -0.57
N SER A 235 2.49 20.68 -0.90
CA SER A 235 1.75 21.94 -1.10
C SER A 235 1.65 22.85 0.12
N GLY A 236 2.10 22.42 1.31
CA GLY A 236 1.85 23.12 2.57
C GLY A 236 0.37 23.21 2.94
N TRP A 237 -0.50 22.50 2.21
CA TRP A 237 -1.94 22.59 2.39
C TRP A 237 -2.38 21.98 3.73
N GLN A 238 -3.27 22.69 4.44
CA GLN A 238 -3.77 22.34 5.77
C GLN A 238 -2.64 22.08 6.78
N HIS A 239 -2.69 20.96 7.50
CA HIS A 239 -1.77 20.58 8.56
C HIS A 239 -0.32 20.47 8.09
N ARG A 240 -0.08 20.28 6.78
CA ARG A 240 1.28 20.16 6.24
C ARG A 240 2.10 21.42 6.45
N ALA A 241 1.49 22.61 6.43
CA ALA A 241 2.20 23.84 6.77
C ALA A 241 2.75 23.80 8.20
N MET A 242 1.94 23.33 9.15
CA MET A 242 2.35 23.15 10.54
C MET A 242 3.44 22.08 10.67
N VAL A 243 3.27 20.91 10.05
CA VAL A 243 4.29 19.84 10.06
C VAL A 243 5.61 20.35 9.47
N ASN A 244 5.56 21.02 8.32
CA ASN A 244 6.74 21.61 7.69
C ASN A 244 7.43 22.61 8.64
N ALA A 245 6.67 23.44 9.38
CA ALA A 245 7.23 24.39 10.33
C ALA A 245 7.86 23.71 11.55
N VAL A 246 7.20 22.69 12.11
CA VAL A 246 7.71 21.90 13.25
C VAL A 246 9.02 21.21 12.86
N VAL A 247 9.04 20.51 11.74
CA VAL A 247 10.25 19.84 11.25
C VAL A 247 11.31 20.85 10.82
N ASN A 248 10.95 21.99 10.24
CA ASN A 248 11.97 23.01 9.93
C ASN A 248 12.63 23.57 11.20
N ALA A 249 11.88 23.68 12.31
CA ALA A 249 12.43 24.15 13.58
C ALA A 249 13.50 23.19 14.15
N THR A 250 13.35 21.88 13.97
CA THR A 250 14.36 20.88 14.39
C THR A 250 15.64 20.94 13.53
N PHE A 251 15.59 21.60 12.38
CA PHE A 251 16.72 21.89 11.48
C PHE A 251 17.21 23.34 11.62
N GLY A 252 16.83 24.07 12.68
CA GLY A 252 17.24 25.45 12.88
C GLY A 252 16.68 26.44 11.84
N GLY A 253 15.60 26.08 11.15
CA GLY A 253 14.92 26.94 10.18
C GLY A 253 15.50 26.92 8.77
N THR A 254 16.43 26.00 8.45
CA THR A 254 17.15 26.00 7.17
C THR A 254 16.46 25.23 6.03
N LEU A 255 15.44 24.41 6.32
CA LEU A 255 14.73 23.65 5.30
C LEU A 255 13.88 24.58 4.43
N VAL A 256 13.94 24.34 3.11
CA VAL A 256 13.14 25.06 2.12
C VAL A 256 12.16 24.08 1.48
N ASN A 257 10.88 24.42 1.47
CA ASN A 257 9.88 23.64 0.74
C ASN A 257 10.07 23.86 -0.76
N SER A 258 10.46 22.80 -1.46
CA SER A 258 10.75 22.79 -2.89
C SER A 258 9.51 22.62 -3.78
N TYR A 259 8.33 22.46 -3.18
CA TYR A 259 7.07 22.36 -3.93
C TYR A 259 6.82 23.61 -4.76
N GLY A 260 6.57 23.43 -6.06
CA GLY A 260 6.35 24.55 -6.98
C GLY A 260 7.59 25.40 -7.29
N SER A 261 8.79 24.95 -6.91
CA SER A 261 10.06 25.68 -7.18
C SER A 261 10.47 25.71 -8.65
N GLY A 262 9.78 24.97 -9.53
CA GLY A 262 10.16 24.80 -10.94
C GLY A 262 11.27 23.76 -11.17
N ARG A 263 11.91 23.26 -10.10
CA ARG A 263 12.83 22.12 -10.18
C ARG A 263 12.05 20.84 -10.55
N PRO A 264 12.60 19.97 -11.42
CA PRO A 264 11.99 18.68 -11.71
C PRO A 264 11.86 17.84 -10.43
N TYR A 265 10.64 17.40 -10.12
CA TYR A 265 10.35 16.68 -8.87
C TYR A 265 11.17 15.40 -8.72
N TRP A 266 11.34 14.64 -9.80
CA TRP A 266 12.10 13.39 -9.79
C TRP A 266 13.59 13.59 -9.48
N ASP A 267 14.18 14.68 -9.96
CA ASP A 267 15.58 15.02 -9.66
C ASP A 267 15.74 15.34 -8.17
N ILE A 268 14.75 16.04 -7.58
CA ILE A 268 14.73 16.30 -6.14
C ILE A 268 14.71 14.97 -5.36
N LEU A 269 13.89 14.00 -5.75
CA LEU A 269 13.83 12.70 -5.07
C LEU A 269 15.14 11.91 -5.20
N LEU A 270 15.82 11.99 -6.35
CA LEU A 270 17.11 11.33 -6.58
C LEU A 270 18.24 11.92 -5.73
N GLU A 271 18.20 13.23 -5.45
CA GLU A 271 19.18 13.93 -4.61
C GLU A 271 18.93 13.78 -3.10
N SER A 272 17.75 13.28 -2.70
CA SER A 272 17.31 13.26 -1.30
C SER A 272 17.58 11.94 -0.62
N LYS A 273 18.12 11.96 0.61
CA LYS A 273 18.14 10.78 1.50
C LYS A 273 16.73 10.50 2.03
N PHE A 274 16.08 11.54 2.59
CA PHE A 274 14.73 11.47 3.14
C PHE A 274 13.76 12.45 2.48
N VAL A 275 12.48 12.09 2.48
CA VAL A 275 11.39 12.94 2.00
C VAL A 275 10.32 13.07 3.08
N LEU A 276 10.05 14.30 3.52
CA LEU A 276 9.00 14.58 4.50
C LEU A 276 7.63 14.34 3.84
N SER A 277 6.90 13.33 4.32
CA SER A 277 5.65 12.90 3.69
C SER A 277 4.51 12.72 4.70
N PRO A 278 4.03 13.83 5.31
CA PRO A 278 2.81 13.82 6.13
C PRO A 278 1.60 13.37 5.30
N SER A 279 0.50 13.07 6.00
CA SER A 279 -0.74 12.60 5.40
C SER A 279 -1.22 13.44 4.20
N GLY A 280 -1.80 12.70 3.25
CA GLY A 280 -2.47 13.18 2.05
C GLY A 280 -3.80 13.86 2.36
N MET A 281 -4.83 13.56 1.56
CA MET A 281 -6.21 13.82 1.98
C MET A 281 -6.71 12.75 2.96
N GLY A 282 -6.09 11.57 2.92
CA GLY A 282 -6.08 10.56 3.97
C GLY A 282 -4.66 10.28 4.49
N TYR A 283 -4.43 9.20 5.25
CA TYR A 283 -3.09 8.87 5.75
C TYR A 283 -2.10 8.47 4.65
N ASP A 284 -2.59 7.81 3.60
CA ASP A 284 -1.76 7.44 2.45
C ASP A 284 -1.52 8.66 1.53
N CYS A 285 -0.33 8.73 0.94
CA CYS A 285 0.05 9.77 0.00
C CYS A 285 0.98 9.21 -1.08
N TYR A 286 0.73 9.58 -2.34
CA TYR A 286 1.59 9.25 -3.48
C TYR A 286 3.08 9.53 -3.23
N ARG A 287 3.40 10.60 -2.49
CA ARG A 287 4.79 10.99 -2.15
C ARG A 287 5.59 9.87 -1.49
N GLN A 288 4.95 9.03 -0.69
CA GLN A 288 5.61 7.96 0.07
C GLN A 288 6.14 6.89 -0.90
N TRP A 289 5.27 6.49 -1.84
CA TRP A 289 5.56 5.50 -2.88
C TRP A 289 6.51 6.05 -3.94
N GLU A 290 6.38 7.32 -4.30
CA GLU A 290 7.30 8.01 -5.20
C GLU A 290 8.71 8.11 -4.61
N ALA A 291 8.84 8.43 -3.32
CA ALA A 291 10.13 8.47 -2.62
C ALA A 291 10.81 7.09 -2.63
N LEU A 292 10.07 6.04 -2.22
CA LEU A 292 10.56 4.66 -2.24
C LEU A 292 10.99 4.22 -3.64
N ALA A 293 10.17 4.52 -4.66
CA ALA A 293 10.50 4.23 -6.06
C ALA A 293 11.69 5.05 -6.59
N HIS A 294 12.12 6.09 -5.90
CA HIS A 294 13.36 6.82 -6.23
C HIS A 294 14.49 6.52 -5.23
N GLY A 295 14.35 5.49 -4.39
CA GLY A 295 15.33 5.07 -3.40
C GLY A 295 15.56 6.07 -2.26
N ALA A 296 14.66 7.02 -2.06
CA ALA A 296 14.63 7.89 -0.89
C ALA A 296 13.72 7.28 0.19
N ILE A 297 13.99 7.61 1.46
CA ILE A 297 13.24 7.09 2.61
C ILE A 297 12.13 8.10 2.96
N PRO A 298 10.84 7.75 2.81
CA PRO A 298 9.77 8.63 3.27
C PRO A 298 9.72 8.68 4.80
N VAL A 299 9.55 9.88 5.34
CA VAL A 299 9.24 10.12 6.76
C VAL A 299 7.74 10.33 6.89
N VAL A 300 7.06 9.42 7.57
CA VAL A 300 5.60 9.39 7.68
C VAL A 300 5.17 9.37 9.15
N GLU A 301 3.96 9.82 9.43
CA GLU A 301 3.38 9.64 10.76
C GLU A 301 2.77 8.24 10.91
N SER A 302 2.83 7.71 12.14
CA SER A 302 2.17 6.44 12.48
C SER A 302 0.66 6.54 12.27
N SER A 303 0.09 5.46 11.73
CA SER A 303 -1.34 5.29 11.50
C SER A 303 -1.79 3.85 11.83
N PRO A 304 -2.99 3.64 12.40
CA PRO A 304 -3.46 2.31 12.81
C PRO A 304 -3.54 1.26 11.69
N GLY A 305 -3.52 1.68 10.43
CA GLY A 305 -3.76 0.82 9.28
C GLY A 305 -2.62 0.73 8.25
N LEU A 306 -1.82 1.78 8.04
CA LEU A 306 -0.76 1.78 7.03
C LEU A 306 0.61 1.37 7.59
N ASP A 307 0.82 1.40 8.91
CA ASP A 307 2.12 1.02 9.48
C ASP A 307 2.50 -0.42 9.08
N ARG A 308 1.53 -1.34 9.08
CA ARG A 308 1.74 -2.72 8.60
C ARG A 308 1.94 -2.81 7.08
N THR A 309 1.41 -1.86 6.32
CA THR A 309 1.56 -1.80 4.86
C THR A 309 3.00 -1.48 4.48
N TYR A 310 3.71 -0.70 5.30
CA TYR A 310 5.13 -0.39 5.13
C TYR A 310 6.09 -1.49 5.60
N ALA A 311 5.59 -2.57 6.23
CA ALA A 311 6.45 -3.65 6.70
C ALA A 311 7.34 -4.18 5.56
N GLY A 312 8.64 -4.33 5.83
CA GLY A 312 9.63 -4.77 4.84
C GLY A 312 10.06 -3.70 3.82
N LEU A 313 9.64 -2.44 3.98
CA LEU A 313 10.11 -1.30 3.18
C LEU A 313 10.87 -0.28 4.05
N PRO A 314 11.86 0.44 3.49
CA PRO A 314 12.61 1.45 4.22
C PRO A 314 11.75 2.72 4.37
N VAL A 315 10.92 2.75 5.42
CA VAL A 315 10.05 3.87 5.78
C VAL A 315 10.37 4.30 7.21
N LEU A 316 10.55 5.60 7.46
CA LEU A 316 10.72 6.12 8.82
C LEU A 316 9.35 6.55 9.35
N ILE A 317 8.77 5.74 10.24
CA ILE A 317 7.49 6.02 10.89
C ILE A 317 7.75 6.76 12.20
N VAL A 318 7.24 7.99 12.32
CA VAL A 318 7.36 8.80 13.54
C VAL A 318 6.02 8.94 14.28
N ALA A 319 6.08 8.97 15.60
CA ALA A 319 4.91 9.27 16.44
C ALA A 319 4.72 10.79 16.60
N ASP A 320 5.83 11.54 16.63
CA ASP A 320 5.85 13.00 16.76
C ASP A 320 6.81 13.60 15.72
N TRP A 321 6.37 14.67 15.06
CA TRP A 321 7.19 15.36 14.06
C TRP A 321 8.39 16.10 14.67
N THR A 322 8.37 16.38 15.97
CA THR A 322 9.51 16.96 16.69
C THR A 322 10.69 16.00 16.84
N ASP A 323 10.46 14.69 16.67
CA ASP A 323 11.53 13.68 16.70
C ASP A 323 12.39 13.69 15.42
N VAL A 324 11.91 14.33 14.34
CA VAL A 324 12.61 14.36 13.05
C VAL A 324 13.77 15.35 13.13
N THR A 325 14.95 14.89 13.57
CA THR A 325 16.17 15.70 13.67
C THR A 325 17.26 15.22 12.69
N PRO A 326 18.26 16.06 12.35
CA PRO A 326 19.41 15.63 11.55
C PRO A 326 20.10 14.39 12.11
N GLU A 327 20.27 14.31 13.43
CA GLU A 327 20.92 13.19 14.10
C GLU A 327 20.14 11.88 13.93
N LEU A 328 18.82 11.93 14.13
CA LEU A 328 17.95 10.78 13.86
C LEU A 328 18.10 10.34 12.41
N LEU A 329 17.96 11.26 11.46
CA LEU A 329 17.99 10.92 10.04
C LEU A 329 19.33 10.32 9.60
N GLU A 330 20.47 10.84 10.05
CA GLU A 330 21.77 10.26 9.69
C GLU A 330 21.96 8.85 10.30
N SER A 331 21.48 8.62 11.53
CA SER A 331 21.50 7.29 12.13
C SER A 331 20.62 6.28 11.38
N VAL A 332 19.39 6.67 11.05
CA VAL A 332 18.44 5.83 10.29
C VAL A 332 18.96 5.60 8.87
N TRP A 333 19.62 6.59 8.25
CA TRP A 333 20.23 6.42 6.93
C TRP A 333 21.28 5.31 6.96
N HIS A 334 22.18 5.34 7.95
CA HIS A 334 23.18 4.29 8.12
C HIS A 334 22.53 2.92 8.34
N GLU A 335 21.58 2.83 9.28
CA GLU A 335 20.87 1.58 9.57
C GLU A 335 20.21 1.00 8.31
N TYR A 336 19.43 1.81 7.59
CA TYR A 336 18.62 1.33 6.47
C TYR A 336 19.47 1.02 5.22
N THR A 337 20.59 1.72 5.00
CA THR A 337 21.41 1.57 3.79
C THR A 337 22.66 0.71 3.97
N VAL A 338 23.09 0.46 5.20
CA VAL A 338 24.28 -0.36 5.49
C VAL A 338 23.91 -1.64 6.22
N GLU A 339 23.17 -1.53 7.33
CA GLU A 339 22.93 -2.68 8.22
C GLU A 339 21.76 -3.55 7.71
N ARG A 340 20.71 -2.91 7.21
CA ARG A 340 19.44 -3.56 6.83
C ARG A 340 19.16 -3.54 5.33
N ALA A 341 20.10 -3.06 4.50
CA ALA A 341 19.86 -2.88 3.07
C ALA A 341 19.40 -4.14 2.33
N ALA A 342 19.85 -5.31 2.78
CA ALA A 342 19.47 -6.61 2.21
C ALA A 342 18.13 -7.17 2.74
N GLU A 343 17.54 -6.55 3.77
CA GLU A 343 16.27 -6.98 4.37
C GLU A 343 15.06 -6.37 3.66
N TRP A 344 15.25 -5.27 2.93
CA TRP A 344 14.16 -4.56 2.27
C TRP A 344 13.64 -5.29 1.03
N ASP A 345 12.32 -5.46 0.97
CA ASP A 345 11.62 -6.12 -0.13
C ASP A 345 10.88 -5.10 -0.99
N PHE A 346 11.58 -4.58 -1.99
CA PHE A 346 11.02 -3.61 -2.93
C PHE A 346 9.99 -4.19 -3.90
N ASN A 347 9.78 -5.53 -3.94
CA ASN A 347 8.69 -6.11 -4.73
C ASN A 347 7.32 -5.61 -4.25
N ARG A 348 7.23 -5.15 -2.99
CA ARG A 348 6.04 -4.49 -2.40
C ARG A 348 5.62 -3.22 -3.13
N LEU A 349 6.47 -2.65 -3.98
CA LEU A 349 6.14 -1.52 -4.86
C LEU A 349 5.49 -1.96 -6.19
N THR A 350 5.30 -3.25 -6.41
CA THR A 350 4.73 -3.80 -7.65
C THR A 350 3.26 -4.17 -7.46
N GLU A 351 2.49 -4.11 -8.54
CA GLU A 351 1.11 -4.61 -8.54
C GLU A 351 1.07 -6.11 -8.24
N GLY A 352 1.99 -6.89 -8.81
CA GLY A 352 2.06 -8.34 -8.68
C GLY A 352 2.14 -8.80 -7.22
N TYR A 353 3.01 -8.19 -6.41
CA TYR A 353 3.15 -8.55 -4.99
C TYR A 353 1.82 -8.54 -4.24
N TRP A 354 1.01 -7.50 -4.42
CA TRP A 354 -0.26 -7.36 -3.69
C TRP A 354 -1.34 -8.29 -4.25
N LEU A 355 -1.37 -8.52 -5.57
CA LEU A 355 -2.28 -9.50 -6.16
C LEU A 355 -1.94 -10.93 -5.68
N ASP A 356 -0.66 -11.28 -5.66
CA ASP A 356 -0.16 -12.58 -5.17
C ASP A 356 -0.47 -12.75 -3.68
N LEU A 357 -0.30 -11.71 -2.86
CA LEU A 357 -0.67 -11.73 -1.44
C LEU A 357 -2.15 -12.08 -1.23
N LEU A 358 -3.05 -11.48 -2.01
CA LEU A 358 -4.49 -11.75 -1.95
C LEU A 358 -4.83 -13.15 -2.49
N ALA A 359 -4.18 -13.56 -3.58
CA ALA A 359 -4.35 -14.87 -4.19
C ALA A 359 -3.88 -16.00 -3.28
N ASP A 360 -2.71 -15.85 -2.63
CA ASP A 360 -2.17 -16.80 -1.66
C ASP A 360 -3.13 -17.00 -0.49
N ALA A 361 -3.63 -15.90 0.08
CA ALA A 361 -4.59 -15.95 1.18
C ALA A 361 -5.87 -16.67 0.74
N ALA A 362 -6.40 -16.32 -0.44
CA ALA A 362 -7.61 -16.92 -0.97
C ALA A 362 -7.45 -18.42 -1.27
N ALA A 363 -6.33 -18.82 -1.87
CA ALA A 363 -6.03 -20.21 -2.19
C ALA A 363 -5.79 -21.07 -0.95
N ALA A 364 -5.15 -20.52 0.08
CA ALA A 364 -4.93 -21.19 1.35
C ALA A 364 -6.18 -21.23 2.24
N GLY A 365 -7.16 -20.35 1.99
CA GLY A 365 -8.29 -20.14 2.92
C GLY A 365 -7.84 -19.64 4.29
N SER A 366 -6.66 -19.00 4.36
CA SER A 366 -6.03 -18.50 5.60
C SER A 366 -5.37 -17.14 5.35
N ILE A 367 -5.26 -16.31 6.40
CA ILE A 367 -4.55 -15.03 6.37
C ILE A 367 -3.12 -15.11 6.91
N ASP A 368 -2.59 -16.30 7.16
CA ASP A 368 -1.25 -16.48 7.75
C ASP A 368 -0.16 -15.78 6.94
N SER A 369 -0.23 -15.89 5.61
CA SER A 369 0.73 -15.22 4.71
C SER A 369 0.61 -13.69 4.74
N VAL A 370 -0.56 -13.16 5.11
CA VAL A 370 -0.82 -11.73 5.28
C VAL A 370 -0.31 -11.25 6.64
N THR A 371 -0.54 -12.01 7.71
CA THR A 371 -0.06 -11.65 9.05
C THR A 371 1.45 -11.79 9.17
N GLU A 372 2.07 -12.74 8.48
CA GLU A 372 3.52 -12.89 8.41
C GLU A 372 4.19 -11.74 7.64
N ARG A 373 3.68 -11.43 6.43
CA ARG A 373 4.29 -10.40 5.56
C ARG A 373 3.92 -8.97 5.96
N HIS A 374 2.81 -8.78 6.65
CA HIS A 374 2.30 -7.48 7.11
C HIS A 374 1.81 -7.59 8.55
N PRO A 375 2.69 -7.78 9.54
CA PRO A 375 2.27 -7.97 10.93
C PRO A 375 1.57 -6.74 11.50
N LEU A 376 0.63 -6.94 12.44
CA LEU A 376 0.02 -5.81 13.15
C LEU A 376 1.07 -5.12 14.03
N TYR A 377 1.04 -3.79 14.06
CA TYR A 377 1.99 -2.97 14.82
C TYR A 377 2.04 -3.34 16.34
N SER A 378 0.91 -3.78 16.91
CA SER A 378 0.85 -4.26 18.29
C SER A 378 1.69 -5.51 18.56
N ASP A 379 1.84 -6.37 17.55
CA ASP A 379 2.63 -7.61 17.64
C ASP A 379 4.12 -7.31 17.53
N VAL A 380 4.46 -6.27 16.74
CA VAL A 380 5.81 -5.74 16.57
C VAL A 380 6.35 -5.12 17.88
N ARG A 381 5.53 -4.44 18.69
CA ARG A 381 6.02 -3.93 20.00
C ARG A 381 6.33 -5.01 21.04
N ARG A 382 5.79 -6.23 20.90
CA ARG A 382 5.92 -7.31 21.89
C ARG A 382 7.12 -8.24 21.66
N SER A 383 7.77 -8.14 20.50
CA SER A 383 8.87 -9.02 20.09
C SER A 383 10.22 -8.28 20.16
N ALA A 384 11.23 -8.91 20.77
CA ALA A 384 12.60 -8.37 20.79
C ALA A 384 13.21 -8.28 19.38
N THR A 385 12.79 -9.15 18.47
CA THR A 385 13.14 -9.15 17.04
C THR A 385 12.49 -7.98 16.29
N ALA A 386 11.36 -7.48 16.79
CA ALA A 386 10.55 -6.50 16.09
C ALA A 386 10.95 -5.03 16.35
N ARG A 387 11.89 -4.79 17.29
CA ARG A 387 12.68 -3.54 17.28
C ARG A 387 13.57 -3.38 16.04
N ARG A 388 13.76 -4.45 15.25
CA ARG A 388 14.46 -4.44 13.96
C ARG A 388 13.52 -4.50 12.75
N LEU A 389 12.19 -4.38 12.94
CA LEU A 389 11.20 -4.35 11.85
C LEU A 389 10.53 -2.99 11.70
N LEU A 390 10.59 -2.16 12.76
CA LEU A 390 10.54 -0.71 12.67
C LEU A 390 11.94 -0.20 12.31
#